data_AF-A0A7S1LA45-F1
#
_entry.id   AF-A0A7S1LA45-F1
#
_cell.length_a   1.000
_cell.length_b   1.000
_cell.length_c   1.000
_cell.angle_alpha   90.00
_cell.angle_beta   90.00
_cell.angle_gamma   90.00
#
_symmetry.space_group_name_H-M   'P 1'
#
loop_
_entity.id
_entity.type
_entity.pdbx_description
1 polymer ?
#
loop_
_entity_poly.entity_id
_entity_poly.type
_entity_poly.pdbx_seq_one_letter_code
_entity_poly.pdbx_strand_id
1 'polypeptide(L)'
;WTGCVLEDFDYRTEQSWAASTLSAAVVPLMEAVVGERFYFAWGTRAEAADQEDAELATIVCNLSGTDQVIHTRLGEPIPGIDSDISDMGLRRNALSASEYRKAVQAVTEEVNTEDTYTFCVWGCSRYIDVMSSSFTTPALGSWPYGGFIDEWPAHFILYSLEEDENDPRHLERKKMYFVDVMVWSSDMDLPKLPERYDFHDERSQAADKPSEAKELLEASRRGIRSPDDL
;
A
#
# COMPACT_ATOMS: atom_id res chain seq x y z
N TRP A 1 7.17 7.41 -0.91
CA TRP A 1 5.72 7.60 -0.68
C TRP A 1 5.04 6.27 -0.52
N THR A 2 4.06 6.18 0.36
CA THR A 2 3.24 4.97 0.54
C THR A 2 1.78 5.35 0.77
N GLY A 3 0.86 4.48 0.36
CA GLY A 3 -0.57 4.70 0.55
C GLY A 3 -1.39 3.87 -0.42
N CYS A 4 -2.39 4.51 -1.03
CA CYS A 4 -3.31 3.89 -1.97
C CYS A 4 -3.38 4.68 -3.29
N VAL A 5 -3.40 3.96 -4.41
CA VAL A 5 -3.76 4.47 -5.75
C VAL A 5 -4.98 3.69 -6.23
N LEU A 6 -5.87 4.31 -7.00
CA LEU A 6 -6.99 3.64 -7.65
C LEU A 6 -6.74 3.55 -9.15
N GLU A 7 -5.88 2.62 -9.57
CA GLU A 7 -5.45 2.52 -10.98
C GLU A 7 -6.59 2.19 -11.92
N ASP A 8 -7.45 1.28 -11.49
CA ASP A 8 -8.52 0.77 -12.34
C ASP A 8 -9.78 1.64 -12.40
N PHE A 9 -9.84 2.69 -11.59
CA PHE A 9 -11.02 3.52 -11.39
C PHE A 9 -11.59 4.07 -12.70
N ASP A 10 -12.90 4.23 -12.82
CA ASP A 10 -13.50 4.85 -14.00
C ASP A 10 -13.35 6.38 -13.93
N TYR A 11 -12.36 6.91 -14.64
CA TYR A 11 -12.08 8.36 -14.67
C TYR A 11 -12.97 9.16 -15.62
N ARG A 12 -13.84 8.51 -16.40
CA ARG A 12 -14.66 9.17 -17.42
C ARG A 12 -15.80 10.01 -16.83
N THR A 13 -16.20 9.73 -15.59
CA THR A 13 -17.25 10.49 -14.90
C THR A 13 -16.66 11.59 -14.06
N GLU A 14 -17.35 12.73 -14.04
CA GLU A 14 -17.06 13.83 -13.12
C GLU A 14 -17.17 13.37 -11.67
N GLN A 15 -16.36 14.00 -10.82
CA GLN A 15 -16.43 13.75 -9.39
C GLN A 15 -17.79 14.23 -8.84
N SER A 16 -18.48 13.38 -8.10
CA SER A 16 -19.71 13.79 -7.42
C SER A 16 -19.41 14.77 -6.27
N TRP A 17 -20.27 15.76 -6.09
CA TRP A 17 -20.19 16.70 -4.97
C TRP A 17 -20.21 16.00 -3.60
N ALA A 18 -20.95 14.89 -3.50
CA ALA A 18 -21.00 14.07 -2.29
C ALA A 18 -19.63 13.45 -1.96
N ALA A 19 -18.93 12.92 -2.97
CA ALA A 19 -17.57 12.40 -2.79
C ALA A 19 -16.59 13.51 -2.36
N SER A 20 -16.66 14.70 -2.98
CA SER A 20 -15.82 15.84 -2.57
C SER A 20 -16.04 16.22 -1.11
N THR A 21 -17.29 16.34 -0.69
CA THR A 21 -17.67 16.71 0.68
C THR A 21 -17.22 15.65 1.67
N LEU A 22 -17.38 14.36 1.33
CA LEU A 22 -16.93 13.26 2.17
C LEU A 22 -15.41 13.26 2.34
N SER A 23 -14.64 13.43 1.26
CA SER A 23 -13.17 13.51 1.37
C SER A 23 -12.69 14.66 2.23
N ALA A 24 -13.35 15.83 2.15
CA ALA A 24 -12.99 16.99 2.97
C ALA A 24 -13.18 16.75 4.48
N ALA A 25 -14.04 15.80 4.86
CA ALA A 25 -14.20 15.37 6.25
C ALA A 25 -13.30 14.19 6.64
N VAL A 26 -13.14 13.21 5.74
CA VAL A 26 -12.40 11.96 6.02
C VAL A 26 -10.90 12.17 6.01
N VAL A 27 -10.34 12.94 5.06
CA VAL A 27 -8.89 13.12 4.94
C VAL A 27 -8.28 13.76 6.21
N PRO A 28 -8.80 14.87 6.76
CA PRO A 28 -8.24 15.43 8.00
C PRO A 28 -8.33 14.48 9.20
N LEU A 29 -9.38 13.65 9.27
CA LEU A 29 -9.49 12.63 10.31
C LEU A 29 -8.40 11.56 10.16
N MET A 30 -8.17 11.10 8.93
CA MET A 30 -7.08 10.16 8.64
C MET A 30 -5.71 10.78 8.96
N GLU A 31 -5.47 12.03 8.59
CA GLU A 31 -4.23 12.75 8.93
C GLU A 31 -4.01 12.83 10.44
N ALA A 32 -5.07 13.11 11.20
CA ALA A 32 -5.00 13.14 12.66
C ALA A 32 -4.71 11.77 13.28
N VAL A 33 -5.28 10.71 12.72
CA VAL A 33 -5.05 9.33 13.18
C VAL A 33 -3.63 8.86 12.88
N VAL A 34 -3.16 9.10 11.65
CA VAL A 34 -1.84 8.67 11.19
C VAL A 34 -0.74 9.58 11.74
N GLY A 35 -1.08 10.81 12.11
CA GLY A 35 -0.13 11.83 12.57
C GLY A 35 0.75 12.37 11.44
N GLU A 36 0.32 12.20 10.19
CA GLU A 36 1.03 12.59 8.97
C GLU A 36 0.08 13.27 8.00
N ARG A 37 0.61 14.18 7.17
CA ARG A 37 -0.20 14.80 6.12
C ARG A 37 -0.30 13.87 4.92
N PHE A 38 -1.48 13.82 4.31
CA PHE A 38 -1.70 13.09 3.08
C PHE A 38 -1.58 14.04 1.89
N TYR A 39 -0.89 13.59 0.85
CA TYR A 39 -1.19 14.03 -0.50
C TYR A 39 -2.44 13.28 -0.95
N PHE A 40 -3.48 14.02 -1.32
CA PHE A 40 -4.74 13.47 -1.74
C PHE A 40 -5.17 14.12 -3.06
N ALA A 41 -5.43 13.29 -4.07
CA ALA A 41 -5.98 13.71 -5.33
C ALA A 41 -7.12 12.76 -5.72
N TRP A 42 -8.20 13.31 -6.27
CA TRP A 42 -9.26 12.51 -6.89
C TRP A 42 -8.90 12.02 -8.29
N GLY A 43 -7.73 12.39 -8.80
CA GLY A 43 -7.30 12.17 -10.17
C GLY A 43 -7.99 13.09 -11.17
N THR A 44 -7.42 13.16 -12.36
CA THR A 44 -7.97 13.90 -13.50
C THR A 44 -9.21 13.19 -14.04
N ARG A 45 -10.28 13.95 -14.35
CA ARG A 45 -11.61 13.40 -14.69
C ARG A 45 -12.09 13.79 -16.09
N ALA A 46 -13.14 13.09 -16.53
CA ALA A 46 -13.84 13.34 -17.80
C ALA A 46 -12.88 13.33 -19.00
N GLU A 47 -13.05 14.25 -19.95
CA GLU A 47 -12.24 14.31 -21.19
C GLU A 47 -10.73 14.51 -20.90
N ALA A 48 -10.38 15.07 -19.74
CA ALA A 48 -8.98 15.26 -19.36
C ALA A 48 -8.32 13.97 -18.84
N ALA A 49 -9.11 12.94 -18.49
CA ALA A 49 -8.58 11.66 -17.99
C ALA A 49 -7.77 10.89 -19.04
N ASP A 50 -8.01 11.16 -20.33
CA ASP A 50 -7.29 10.51 -21.45
C ASP A 50 -5.96 11.21 -21.79
N GLN A 51 -5.57 12.26 -21.05
CA GLN A 51 -4.31 12.99 -21.27
C GLN A 51 -3.12 12.26 -20.64
N GLU A 52 -1.93 12.40 -21.25
CA GLU A 52 -0.70 11.76 -20.75
C GLU A 52 -0.30 12.24 -19.35
N ASP A 53 -0.67 13.47 -18.98
CA ASP A 53 -0.47 14.05 -17.65
C ASP A 53 -1.72 13.97 -16.76
N ALA A 54 -2.66 13.07 -17.09
CA ALA A 54 -3.75 12.73 -16.19
C ALA A 54 -3.19 12.11 -14.90
N GLU A 55 -3.56 12.67 -13.76
CA GLU A 55 -3.20 12.13 -12.46
C GLU A 55 -4.21 11.06 -12.04
N LEU A 56 -3.76 9.97 -11.43
CA LEU A 56 -4.66 8.98 -10.84
C LEU A 56 -5.15 9.44 -9.45
N ALA A 57 -6.32 8.96 -9.06
CA ALA A 57 -6.80 9.12 -7.70
C ALA A 57 -5.82 8.46 -6.74
N THR A 58 -5.34 9.23 -5.77
CA THR A 58 -4.27 8.80 -4.88
C THR A 58 -4.48 9.38 -3.49
N ILE A 59 -4.14 8.59 -2.47
CA ILE A 59 -4.00 9.03 -1.09
C ILE A 59 -2.71 8.45 -0.53
N VAL A 60 -1.69 9.29 -0.41
CA VAL A 60 -0.34 8.85 -0.04
C VAL A 60 0.30 9.77 0.96
N CYS A 61 1.24 9.24 1.72
CA CYS A 61 2.03 9.98 2.68
C CYS A 61 3.50 9.54 2.61
N ASN A 62 4.34 10.22 3.39
CA ASN A 62 5.72 9.79 3.61
C ASN A 62 5.75 8.43 4.34
N LEU A 63 6.90 7.75 4.32
CA LEU A 63 7.07 6.46 4.99
C LEU A 63 6.87 6.53 6.51
N SER A 64 6.92 7.73 7.10
CA SER A 64 6.48 7.97 8.48
C SER A 64 5.00 7.66 8.72
N GLY A 65 4.22 7.44 7.65
CA GLY A 65 2.86 6.91 7.64
C GLY A 65 2.74 5.42 8.02
N THR A 66 3.86 4.70 8.11
CA THR A 66 3.92 3.34 8.69
C THR A 66 3.99 3.39 10.22
N ASP A 67 3.48 2.37 10.90
CA ASP A 67 3.48 2.31 12.38
C ASP A 67 4.79 1.79 12.96
N GLN A 68 5.52 1.00 12.17
CA GLN A 68 6.79 0.42 12.56
C GLN A 68 7.72 0.26 11.36
N VAL A 69 8.99 0.61 11.54
CA VAL A 69 10.05 0.43 10.54
C VAL A 69 11.19 -0.37 11.14
N ILE A 70 11.52 -1.51 10.53
CA ILE A 70 12.63 -2.37 10.95
C ILE A 70 13.66 -2.37 9.83
N HIS A 71 14.87 -1.92 10.15
CA HIS A 71 16.03 -2.01 9.28
C HIS A 71 16.86 -3.21 9.74
N THR A 72 16.97 -4.21 8.88
CA THR A 72 17.79 -5.42 9.11
C THR A 72 18.97 -5.36 8.17
N ARG A 73 20.18 -5.30 8.71
CA ARG A 73 21.39 -5.17 7.88
C ARG A 73 21.72 -6.46 7.15
N LEU A 74 22.49 -6.35 6.07
CA LEU A 74 23.02 -7.53 5.38
C LEU A 74 23.70 -8.50 6.35
N GLY A 75 23.24 -9.75 6.36
CA GLY A 75 23.75 -10.83 7.21
C GLY A 75 23.06 -10.96 8.57
N GLU A 76 22.19 -10.03 8.95
CA GLU A 76 21.32 -10.17 10.13
C GLU A 76 20.10 -11.05 9.81
N PRO A 77 19.54 -11.77 10.80
CA PRO A 77 18.33 -12.56 10.61
C PRO A 77 17.13 -11.64 10.35
N ILE A 78 16.51 -11.80 9.18
CA ILE A 78 15.29 -11.07 8.79
C ILE A 78 14.11 -11.61 9.62
N PRO A 79 13.28 -10.75 10.24
CA PRO A 79 12.09 -11.20 10.93
C PRO A 79 11.16 -11.93 9.97
N GLY A 80 10.70 -13.13 10.36
CA GLY A 80 9.67 -13.86 9.63
C GLY A 80 8.30 -13.19 9.77
N ILE A 81 7.37 -13.53 8.87
CA ILE A 81 6.00 -13.00 8.90
C ILE A 81 5.24 -13.34 10.19
N ASP A 82 5.61 -14.44 10.85
CA ASP A 82 5.04 -14.97 12.09
C ASP A 82 5.89 -14.66 13.34
N SER A 83 6.98 -13.90 13.17
CA SER A 83 7.89 -13.56 14.26
C SER A 83 7.30 -12.47 15.18
N ASP A 84 7.65 -12.52 16.45
CA ASP A 84 7.35 -11.42 17.37
C ASP A 84 8.30 -10.24 17.08
N ILE A 85 7.76 -9.25 16.37
CA ILE A 85 8.46 -8.01 16.02
C ILE A 85 8.16 -6.87 17.00
N SER A 86 7.44 -7.13 18.10
CA SER A 86 6.85 -6.07 18.94
C SER A 86 7.89 -5.10 19.49
N ASP A 87 9.13 -5.53 19.75
CA ASP A 87 10.22 -4.69 20.29
C ASP A 87 11.32 -4.35 19.27
N MET A 88 11.09 -4.58 17.98
CA MET A 88 12.07 -4.31 16.92
C MET A 88 11.90 -2.90 16.32
N GLY A 89 13.02 -2.33 15.86
CA GLY A 89 13.01 -1.13 15.01
C GLY A 89 12.41 0.13 15.62
N LEU A 90 12.00 1.05 14.75
CA LEU A 90 11.32 2.30 15.10
C LEU A 90 9.83 2.03 15.26
N ARG A 91 9.24 2.40 16.40
CA ARG A 91 7.79 2.26 16.64
C ARG A 91 7.16 3.63 16.84
N ARG A 92 6.06 3.90 16.13
CA ARG A 92 5.35 5.18 16.21
C ARG A 92 4.85 5.50 17.61
N ASN A 93 4.35 4.50 18.34
CA ASN A 93 3.82 4.66 19.69
C ASN A 93 4.91 4.82 20.78
N ALA A 94 6.18 4.61 20.44
CA ALA A 94 7.29 4.72 21.38
C ALA A 94 7.98 6.10 21.36
N LEU A 95 7.63 6.97 20.41
CA LEU A 95 8.24 8.29 20.19
C LEU A 95 7.16 9.36 20.05
N SER A 96 7.54 10.64 20.15
CA SER A 96 6.64 11.70 19.67
C SER A 96 6.51 11.63 18.14
N ALA A 97 5.40 12.14 17.58
CA ALA A 97 5.18 12.13 16.13
C ALA A 97 6.32 12.81 15.33
N SER A 98 6.91 13.88 15.88
CA SER A 98 8.03 14.58 15.24
C SER A 98 9.33 13.78 15.27
N GLU A 99 9.63 13.13 16.40
CA GLU A 99 10.82 12.27 16.54
C GLU A 99 10.70 11.04 15.65
N TYR A 100 9.53 10.40 15.62
CA TYR A 100 9.28 9.26 14.75
C TYR A 100 9.44 9.62 13.27
N ARG A 101 8.84 10.74 12.83
CA ARG A 101 9.00 11.23 11.45
C ARG A 101 10.47 11.42 11.08
N LYS A 102 11.25 12.08 11.93
CA LYS A 102 12.68 12.31 11.69
C LYS A 102 13.47 11.00 11.64
N ALA A 103 13.18 10.07 12.54
CA ALA A 103 13.87 8.78 12.59
C ALA A 103 13.57 7.94 11.33
N VAL A 104 12.30 7.88 10.90
CA VAL A 104 11.91 7.18 9.66
C VAL A 104 12.48 7.86 8.43
N GLN A 105 12.52 9.19 8.40
CA GLN A 105 13.16 9.95 7.31
C GLN A 105 14.65 9.59 7.18
N ALA A 106 15.39 9.55 8.30
CA ALA A 106 16.79 9.14 8.29
C ALA A 106 16.98 7.72 7.74
N VAL A 107 16.13 6.76 8.14
CA VAL A 107 16.16 5.40 7.57
C VAL A 107 15.85 5.40 6.07
N THR A 108 14.89 6.23 5.64
CA THR A 108 14.49 6.33 4.23
C THR A 108 15.61 6.88 3.34
N GLU A 109 16.38 7.85 3.85
CA GLU A 109 17.54 8.43 3.17
C GLU A 109 18.72 7.45 3.03
N GLU A 110 18.75 6.40 3.86
CA GLU A 110 19.78 5.37 3.86
C GLU A 110 19.34 4.06 3.16
N VAL A 111 18.15 4.05 2.53
CA VAL A 111 17.64 2.85 1.83
C VAL A 111 18.60 2.42 0.73
N ASN A 112 18.99 1.14 0.79
CA ASN A 112 19.86 0.51 -0.19
C ASN A 112 19.32 -0.88 -0.60
N THR A 113 20.01 -1.54 -1.53
CA THR A 113 19.59 -2.84 -2.09
C THR A 113 20.19 -4.06 -1.39
N GLU A 114 21.06 -3.85 -0.40
CA GLU A 114 21.74 -4.93 0.34
C GLU A 114 21.02 -5.27 1.65
N ASP A 115 20.47 -4.26 2.31
CA ASP A 115 19.73 -4.39 3.56
C ASP A 115 18.25 -4.74 3.31
N THR A 116 17.60 -5.27 4.34
CA THR A 116 16.16 -5.56 4.32
C THR A 116 15.40 -4.56 5.19
N TYR A 117 14.38 -3.94 4.61
CA TYR A 117 13.51 -2.99 5.30
C TYR A 117 12.11 -3.57 5.43
N THR A 118 11.62 -3.68 6.67
CA THR A 118 10.24 -4.12 6.97
C THR A 118 9.43 -2.92 7.40
N PHE A 119 8.35 -2.64 6.68
CA PHE A 119 7.42 -1.56 6.95
C PHE A 119 6.08 -2.16 7.39
N CYS A 120 5.63 -1.81 8.60
CA CYS A 120 4.40 -2.37 9.13
C CYS A 120 3.30 -1.30 9.19
N VAL A 121 2.11 -1.65 8.68
CA VAL A 121 0.94 -0.76 8.60
C VAL A 121 -0.23 -1.43 9.32
N TRP A 122 -0.47 -1.02 10.56
CA TRP A 122 -1.51 -1.55 11.44
C TRP A 122 -2.56 -0.49 11.80
N GLY A 123 -2.20 0.79 11.86
CA GLY A 123 -3.06 1.86 12.37
C GLY A 123 -4.36 1.97 11.58
N CYS A 124 -4.31 1.77 10.26
CA CYS A 124 -5.47 1.79 9.39
C CYS A 124 -6.39 0.58 9.57
N SER A 125 -5.93 -0.57 10.09
CA SER A 125 -6.76 -1.78 10.25
C SER A 125 -7.88 -1.60 11.27
N ARG A 126 -7.75 -0.61 12.15
CA ARG A 126 -8.81 -0.20 13.08
C ARG A 126 -9.95 0.57 12.41
N TYR A 127 -9.73 1.03 11.18
CA TYR A 127 -10.63 1.89 10.43
C TYR A 127 -11.06 1.31 9.09
N ILE A 128 -10.33 0.33 8.57
CA ILE A 128 -10.58 -0.31 7.30
C ILE A 128 -10.59 -1.81 7.53
N ASP A 129 -11.74 -2.42 7.33
CA ASP A 129 -11.87 -3.88 7.24
C ASP A 129 -11.90 -4.24 5.76
N VAL A 130 -10.75 -4.65 5.25
CA VAL A 130 -10.55 -5.05 3.85
C VAL A 130 -11.34 -6.31 3.51
N MET A 131 -11.53 -7.22 4.48
CA MET A 131 -12.24 -8.47 4.27
C MET A 131 -13.74 -8.24 4.06
N SER A 132 -14.33 -7.27 4.77
CA SER A 132 -15.74 -6.87 4.58
C SER A 132 -15.92 -5.65 3.67
N SER A 133 -14.84 -5.15 3.07
CA SER A 133 -14.83 -3.93 2.24
C SER A 133 -15.54 -2.75 2.92
N SER A 134 -15.28 -2.54 4.21
CA SER A 134 -15.97 -1.53 5.02
C SER A 134 -15.03 -0.61 5.79
N PHE A 135 -15.43 0.66 5.91
CA PHE A 135 -14.86 1.55 6.90
C PHE A 135 -15.51 1.23 8.24
N THR A 136 -14.72 1.07 9.29
CA THR A 136 -15.20 0.78 10.65
C THR A 136 -14.74 1.86 11.60
N THR A 137 -15.62 2.30 12.50
CA THR A 137 -15.20 3.17 13.60
C THR A 137 -15.88 2.70 14.89
N PRO A 138 -15.20 2.76 16.04
CA PRO A 138 -15.82 2.40 17.31
C PRO A 138 -17.09 3.20 17.64
N ALA A 139 -17.21 4.43 17.11
CA ALA A 139 -18.32 5.33 17.43
C ALA A 139 -19.48 5.31 16.43
N LEU A 140 -19.23 5.08 15.13
CA LEU A 140 -20.24 5.19 14.07
C LEU A 140 -20.61 3.85 13.44
N GLY A 141 -20.00 2.75 13.89
CA GLY A 141 -20.21 1.42 13.32
C GLY A 141 -19.41 1.20 12.05
N SER A 142 -19.88 0.28 11.21
CA SER A 142 -19.25 -0.07 9.93
C SER A 142 -20.16 0.31 8.76
N TRP A 143 -19.56 0.84 7.69
CA TRP A 143 -20.25 1.13 6.42
C TRP A 143 -19.39 0.68 5.24
N PRO A 144 -20.01 0.13 4.17
CA PRO A 144 -19.26 -0.31 3.00
C PRO A 144 -18.53 0.86 2.36
N TYR A 145 -17.26 0.66 1.99
CA TYR A 145 -16.48 1.66 1.25
C TYR A 145 -16.52 1.44 -0.26
N GLY A 146 -17.21 0.40 -0.76
CA GLY A 146 -17.33 0.15 -2.21
C GLY A 146 -17.75 1.37 -3.01
N GLY A 147 -18.76 2.11 -2.54
CA GLY A 147 -19.19 3.37 -3.20
C GLY A 147 -18.19 4.53 -3.11
N PHE A 148 -17.20 4.48 -2.20
CA PHE A 148 -16.11 5.46 -2.13
C PHE A 148 -15.02 5.18 -3.18
N ILE A 149 -14.81 3.92 -3.53
CA ILE A 149 -13.81 3.45 -4.52
C ILE A 149 -14.44 3.04 -5.86
N ASP A 150 -15.73 3.34 -6.07
CA ASP A 150 -16.50 2.94 -7.26
C ASP A 150 -16.38 1.43 -7.57
N GLU A 151 -16.37 0.62 -6.51
CA GLU A 151 -16.27 -0.85 -6.56
C GLU A 151 -14.97 -1.38 -7.20
N TRP A 152 -13.96 -0.54 -7.42
CA TRP A 152 -12.64 -0.94 -7.92
C TRP A 152 -11.68 -1.29 -6.79
N PRO A 153 -10.82 -2.32 -6.96
CA PRO A 153 -9.87 -2.70 -5.94
C PRO A 153 -8.85 -1.59 -5.69
N ALA A 154 -8.39 -1.50 -4.45
CA ALA A 154 -7.38 -0.55 -4.03
C ALA A 154 -5.97 -1.12 -4.27
N HIS A 155 -5.08 -0.30 -4.81
CA HIS A 155 -3.66 -0.64 -4.93
C HIS A 155 -2.90 -0.05 -3.75
N PHE A 156 -2.33 -0.92 -2.91
CA PHE A 156 -1.43 -0.54 -1.84
C PHE A 156 -0.01 -0.49 -2.39
N ILE A 157 0.60 0.69 -2.27
CA ILE A 157 1.76 1.05 -3.06
C ILE A 157 2.88 1.62 -2.20
N LEU A 158 4.10 1.44 -2.71
CA LEU A 158 5.32 2.07 -2.23
C LEU A 158 6.13 2.51 -3.47
N TYR A 159 6.39 3.81 -3.60
CA TYR A 159 7.16 4.35 -4.72
C TYR A 159 8.09 5.50 -4.30
N SER A 160 9.11 5.76 -5.11
CA SER A 160 9.81 7.05 -5.12
C SER A 160 9.18 7.96 -6.18
N LEU A 161 9.23 9.28 -5.92
CA LEU A 161 8.64 10.29 -6.79
C LEU A 161 9.76 11.21 -7.27
N GLU A 162 9.85 11.42 -8.57
CA GLU A 162 10.71 12.46 -9.13
C GLU A 162 10.15 13.84 -8.73
N GLU A 163 10.95 14.62 -8.01
CA GLU A 163 10.53 15.95 -7.55
C GLU A 163 10.54 16.95 -8.72
N ASP A 164 9.45 17.72 -8.84
CA ASP A 164 9.34 18.84 -9.78
C ASP A 164 8.69 20.00 -9.05
N GLU A 165 9.45 21.07 -8.83
CA GLU A 165 8.98 22.28 -8.14
C GLU A 165 7.83 22.97 -8.89
N ASN A 166 7.70 22.75 -10.20
CA ASN A 166 6.67 23.38 -11.02
C ASN A 166 5.39 22.54 -11.09
N ASP A 167 5.47 21.25 -10.79
CA ASP A 167 4.35 20.33 -10.84
C ASP A 167 4.36 19.39 -9.63
N PRO A 168 3.65 19.75 -8.54
CA PRO A 168 3.62 18.94 -7.32
C PRO A 168 2.76 17.67 -7.48
N ARG A 169 2.12 17.46 -8.65
CA ARG A 169 1.28 16.28 -8.88
C ARG A 169 2.09 14.99 -8.83
N HIS A 170 1.41 13.93 -8.39
CA HIS A 170 1.91 12.57 -8.34
C HIS A 170 1.53 11.85 -9.65
N LEU A 171 2.02 12.35 -10.79
CA LEU A 171 1.80 11.75 -12.10
C LEU A 171 2.48 10.38 -12.21
N GLU A 172 1.86 9.43 -12.92
CA GLU A 172 2.43 8.07 -13.07
C GLU A 172 3.83 8.07 -13.68
N ARG A 173 4.09 8.93 -14.67
CA ARG A 173 5.43 9.07 -15.29
C ARG A 173 6.54 9.51 -14.32
N LYS A 174 6.17 10.08 -13.17
CA LYS A 174 7.12 10.55 -12.14
C LYS A 174 7.35 9.48 -11.05
N LYS A 175 6.62 8.37 -11.08
CA LYS A 175 6.67 7.33 -10.03
C LYS A 175 7.58 6.19 -10.45
N MET A 176 8.37 5.71 -9.50
CA MET A 176 9.08 4.43 -9.60
C MET A 176 8.58 3.52 -8.48
N TYR A 177 7.74 2.56 -8.84
CA TYR A 177 7.12 1.63 -7.91
C TYR A 177 8.12 0.57 -7.43
N PHE A 178 8.17 0.38 -6.12
CA PHE A 178 8.88 -0.70 -5.45
C PHE A 178 7.93 -1.82 -5.03
N VAL A 179 6.71 -1.43 -4.64
CA VAL A 179 5.60 -2.33 -4.29
C VAL A 179 4.34 -1.76 -4.91
N ASP A 180 3.57 -2.64 -5.53
CA ASP A 180 2.20 -2.41 -5.94
C ASP A 180 1.42 -3.70 -5.70
N VAL A 181 0.50 -3.65 -4.75
CA VAL A 181 -0.32 -4.79 -4.34
C VAL A 181 -1.77 -4.39 -4.41
N MET A 182 -2.48 -4.99 -5.38
CA MET A 182 -3.92 -4.91 -5.47
C MET A 182 -4.56 -5.81 -4.43
N VAL A 183 -5.47 -5.27 -3.62
CA VAL A 183 -6.15 -6.02 -2.56
C VAL A 183 -7.67 -5.86 -2.67
N TRP A 184 -8.39 -6.99 -2.58
CA TRP A 184 -9.84 -7.04 -2.59
C TRP A 184 -10.36 -8.21 -1.73
N SER A 185 -11.66 -8.16 -1.41
CA SER A 185 -12.36 -9.26 -0.74
C SER A 185 -12.91 -10.25 -1.77
N SER A 186 -12.98 -11.53 -1.42
CA SER A 186 -13.69 -12.54 -2.23
C SER A 186 -15.18 -12.26 -2.41
N ASP A 187 -15.75 -11.40 -1.57
CA ASP A 187 -17.14 -10.98 -1.65
C ASP A 187 -17.37 -9.84 -2.64
N MET A 188 -16.30 -9.22 -3.18
CA MET A 188 -16.41 -8.20 -4.22
C MET A 188 -16.58 -8.85 -5.60
N ASP A 189 -17.61 -8.43 -6.34
CA ASP A 189 -17.76 -8.78 -7.75
C ASP A 189 -16.92 -7.81 -8.59
N LEU A 190 -15.86 -8.31 -9.20
CA LEU A 190 -14.92 -7.54 -10.02
C LEU A 190 -14.92 -8.05 -11.47
N PRO A 191 -16.03 -7.92 -12.21
CA PRO A 191 -16.21 -8.58 -13.50
C PRO A 191 -15.23 -8.08 -14.57
N LYS A 192 -14.69 -6.86 -14.40
CA LYS A 192 -13.75 -6.23 -15.33
C LYS A 192 -12.30 -6.64 -15.10
N LEU A 193 -11.99 -7.24 -13.95
CA LEU A 193 -10.63 -7.58 -13.54
C LEU A 193 -9.99 -8.65 -14.45
N PRO A 194 -10.68 -9.77 -14.79
CA PRO A 194 -10.11 -10.80 -15.67
C PRO A 194 -9.83 -10.35 -17.10
N GLU A 195 -10.45 -9.24 -17.54
CA GLU A 195 -10.21 -8.69 -18.87
C GLU A 195 -8.93 -7.84 -18.94
N ARG A 196 -8.47 -7.32 -17.80
CA ARG A 196 -7.32 -6.41 -17.69
C ARG A 196 -6.03 -7.09 -17.24
N TYR A 197 -6.15 -8.14 -16.44
CA TYR A 197 -5.01 -8.76 -15.78
C TYR A 197 -4.90 -10.25 -16.16
N ASP A 198 -3.66 -10.71 -16.33
CA ASP A 198 -3.35 -12.13 -16.40
C ASP A 198 -3.11 -12.65 -14.98
N PHE A 199 -3.94 -13.59 -14.54
CA PHE A 199 -3.86 -14.15 -13.19
C PHE A 199 -3.00 -15.41 -13.19
N HIS A 200 -1.81 -15.31 -12.61
CA HIS A 200 -0.98 -16.46 -12.34
C HIS A 200 -1.30 -17.03 -10.94
N ASP A 201 -2.00 -18.17 -10.88
CA ASP A 201 -2.11 -18.93 -9.63
C ASP A 201 -0.90 -19.87 -9.51
N GLU A 202 0.02 -19.56 -8.59
CA GLU A 202 1.20 -20.38 -8.33
C GLU A 202 0.85 -21.82 -7.94
N ARG A 203 -0.32 -22.05 -7.31
CA ARG A 203 -0.77 -23.41 -6.97
C ARG A 203 -1.09 -24.22 -8.22
N SER A 204 -1.60 -23.56 -9.25
CA SER A 204 -1.88 -24.18 -10.55
C SER A 204 -0.57 -24.55 -11.26
N GLN A 205 0.44 -23.68 -11.21
CA GLN A 205 1.76 -23.98 -11.77
C GLN A 205 2.48 -25.10 -11.00
N ALA A 206 2.33 -25.14 -9.68
CA ALA A 206 2.88 -26.18 -8.81
C ALA A 206 2.22 -27.55 -9.06
N ALA A 207 0.94 -27.59 -9.43
CA ALA A 207 0.23 -28.82 -9.77
C ALA A 207 0.76 -29.48 -11.06
N ASP A 208 1.23 -28.67 -12.01
CA ASP A 208 1.84 -29.15 -13.26
C ASP A 208 3.29 -29.66 -13.06
N LYS A 209 3.91 -29.37 -11.91
CA LYS A 209 5.24 -29.84 -11.54
C LYS A 209 5.32 -30.33 -10.08
N PRO A 210 4.70 -31.48 -9.77
CA PRO A 210 4.55 -31.96 -8.40
C PRO A 210 5.87 -32.17 -7.64
N SER A 211 6.97 -32.46 -8.36
CA SER A 211 8.30 -32.63 -7.78
C SER A 211 8.89 -31.31 -7.31
N GLU A 212 8.77 -30.24 -8.09
CA GLU A 212 9.27 -28.89 -7.75
C GLU A 212 8.43 -28.26 -6.63
N ALA A 213 7.11 -28.46 -6.66
CA ALA A 213 6.18 -27.97 -5.64
C ALA A 213 6.50 -28.53 -4.24
N LYS A 214 6.81 -29.83 -4.16
CA LYS A 214 7.16 -30.48 -2.90
C LYS A 214 8.51 -29.98 -2.37
N GLU A 215 9.46 -29.72 -3.26
CA GLU A 215 10.78 -29.20 -2.92
C GLU A 215 10.71 -27.75 -2.42
N LEU A 216 9.90 -26.89 -3.06
CA LEU A 216 9.61 -25.53 -2.62
C LEU A 216 8.89 -25.48 -1.26
N LEU A 217 7.90 -26.34 -1.04
CA LEU A 217 7.21 -26.48 0.25
C LEU A 217 8.15 -26.98 1.35
N GLU A 218 9.04 -27.91 1.04
CA GLU A 218 10.06 -28.38 1.99
C GLU A 218 11.14 -27.33 2.25
N ALA A 219 11.52 -26.51 1.26
CA ALA A 219 12.48 -25.41 1.39
C ALA A 219 11.90 -24.24 2.21
N SER A 220 10.66 -23.83 1.93
CA SER A 220 9.92 -22.81 2.69
C SER A 220 9.77 -23.21 4.16
N ARG A 221 9.47 -24.49 4.44
CA ARG A 221 9.41 -25.04 5.81
C ARG A 221 10.77 -25.11 6.50
N ARG A 222 11.87 -25.15 5.75
CA ARG A 222 13.22 -25.22 6.31
C ARG A 222 13.83 -23.84 6.57
N GLY A 223 13.27 -22.75 6.03
CA GLY A 223 13.80 -21.40 6.23
C GLY A 223 15.25 -21.24 5.73
N ILE A 224 15.63 -21.94 4.65
CA ILE A 224 17.01 -21.99 4.15
C ILE A 224 17.08 -21.37 2.74
N ARG A 225 18.01 -20.43 2.55
CA ARG A 225 18.42 -19.88 1.25
C ARG A 225 19.06 -20.96 0.37
N SER A 226 18.97 -20.77 -0.95
CA SER A 226 19.53 -21.68 -1.94
C SER A 226 21.03 -21.95 -1.67
N PRO A 227 21.53 -23.19 -1.82
CA PRO A 227 22.96 -23.50 -1.73
C PRO A 227 23.84 -22.74 -2.73
N ASP A 228 23.24 -22.18 -3.79
CA ASP A 228 23.95 -21.40 -4.82
C ASP A 228 24.16 -19.92 -4.41
N ASP A 229 23.67 -19.50 -3.23
CA ASP A 229 23.83 -18.15 -2.67
C ASP A 229 25.06 -18.00 -1.73
N LEU A 230 26.09 -18.85 -1.90
CA LEU A 230 27.38 -18.79 -1.19
C LEU A 230 28.58 -18.70 -2.13
#